data_AF-A0A8T2YLZ5-F1
#
_entry.id   AF-A0A8T2YLZ5-F1
#
_cell.length_a   1.000
_cell.length_b   1.000
_cell.length_c   1.000
_cell.angle_alpha   90.00
_cell.angle_beta   90.00
_cell.angle_gamma   90.00
#
_symmetry.space_group_name_H-M   'P 1'
#
loop_
_entity.id
_entity.type
_entity.pdbx_description
1 polymer ?
#
loop_
_entity_poly.entity_id
_entity_poly.type
_entity_poly.pdbx_seq_one_letter_code
_entity_poly.pdbx_strand_id
1 'polypeptide(L)' 'MEVIDPVLKEGASKLELETMKALGSLAAACLHDKRQNRPSMKEVADEIEYIISIAAGK' A
#
# COMPACT_ATOMS: atom_id res chain seq x y z
N MET A 1 -5.85 -10.69 0.50
CA MET A 1 -4.60 -11.48 0.53
C MET A 1 -4.25 -12.05 -0.85
N GLU A 2 -5.12 -11.98 -1.85
CA GLU A 2 -4.87 -12.58 -3.19
C GLU A 2 -4.08 -11.68 -4.16
N VAL A 3 -3.85 -10.41 -3.81
CA VAL A 3 -3.10 -9.45 -4.64
C VAL A 3 -1.58 -9.48 -4.42
N ILE A 4 -1.11 -10.18 -3.39
CA ILE A 4 0.31 -10.35 -3.09
C ILE A 4 0.75 -11.68 -3.69
N ASP A 5 1.81 -11.64 -4.51
CA ASP A 5 2.43 -12.82 -5.10
C ASP A 5 2.72 -13.88 -4.01
N PRO A 6 2.37 -15.16 -4.22
CA PRO A 6 2.64 -16.23 -3.26
C PRO A 6 4.10 -16.30 -2.79
N VAL A 7 5.07 -15.98 -3.65
CA VAL A 7 6.50 -15.95 -3.32
C VAL A 7 6.80 -14.86 -2.29
N LEU A 8 6.11 -13.72 -2.36
CA LEU A 8 6.25 -12.63 -1.41
C LEU A 8 5.54 -12.89 -0.07
N LYS A 9 4.69 -13.92 -0.01
CA LYS A 9 4.05 -14.35 1.24
C LYS A 9 4.94 -15.28 2.06
N GLU A 10 5.86 -15.98 1.42
CA GLU A 10 6.72 -16.93 2.08
C GLU A 10 7.73 -16.20 2.98
N GLY A 11 7.70 -16.46 4.28
CA GLY A 11 8.57 -15.81 5.28
C GLY A 11 8.16 -14.39 5.69
N ALA A 12 7.13 -13.81 5.08
CA ALA A 12 6.64 -12.49 5.45
C ALA A 12 5.82 -12.52 6.74
N SER A 13 6.09 -11.58 7.64
CA SER A 13 5.29 -11.35 8.83
C SER A 13 3.91 -10.80 8.46
N LYS A 14 2.96 -10.95 9.40
CA LYS A 14 1.62 -10.38 9.23
C LYS A 14 1.65 -8.86 9.00
N LEU A 15 2.58 -8.16 9.67
CA LEU A 15 2.76 -6.72 9.51
C LEU A 15 3.19 -6.39 8.08
N GLU A 16 4.24 -7.03 7.59
CA GLU A 16 4.75 -6.83 6.23
C GLU A 16 3.68 -7.12 5.17
N LEU A 17 2.87 -8.17 5.36
CA LEU A 17 1.77 -8.49 4.46
C LEU A 17 0.67 -7.41 4.42
N GLU A 18 0.30 -6.84 5.56
CA GLU A 18 -0.66 -5.73 5.59
C GLU A 18 -0.05 -4.44 5.00
N THR A 19 1.23 -4.17 5.25
CA THR A 19 1.96 -3.05 4.64
C THR A 19 2.01 -3.16 3.11
N MET A 20 2.34 -4.35 2.57
CA MET A 20 2.34 -4.61 1.13
C MET A 20 0.94 -4.42 0.52
N LYS A 21 -0.11 -4.86 1.23
CA LYS A 21 -1.51 -4.69 0.79
C LYS A 21 -1.94 -3.23 0.80
N ALA A 22 -1.53 -2.45 1.80
CA ALA A 22 -1.79 -1.01 1.86
C ALA A 22 -1.16 -0.29 0.67
N LEU A 23 0.13 -0.57 0.38
CA LEU A 23 0.82 -0.03 -0.79
C LEU A 23 0.14 -0.44 -2.11
N GLY A 24 -0.25 -1.70 -2.25
CA GLY A 24 -0.96 -2.18 -3.44
C GLY A 24 -2.32 -1.49 -3.62
N SER A 25 -3.03 -1.21 -2.53
CA SER A 25 -4.32 -0.50 -2.55
C SER A 25 -4.14 0.97 -2.96
N LEU A 26 -3.09 1.63 -2.46
CA LEU A 26 -2.73 2.98 -2.86
C LEU A 26 -2.34 3.04 -4.35
N ALA A 27 -1.55 2.08 -4.83
CA ALA A 27 -1.18 1.97 -6.25
C ALA A 27 -2.43 1.80 -7.13
N ALA A 28 -3.39 0.96 -6.72
CA ALA A 28 -4.66 0.79 -7.43
C ALA A 28 -5.47 2.11 -7.47
N ALA A 29 -5.51 2.86 -6.36
CA ALA A 29 -6.16 4.17 -6.32
C ALA A 29 -5.49 5.19 -7.26
N CYS A 30 -4.15 5.22 -7.33
CA CYS A 30 -3.40 6.06 -8.26
C CYS A 30 -3.70 5.74 -9.74
N LEU A 31 -4.01 4.48 -10.03
CA LEU A 31 -4.31 3.99 -11.38
C LEU A 31 -5.82 3.96 -11.70
N HIS A 32 -6.67 4.55 -10.86
CA HIS A 32 -8.11 4.55 -11.06
C HIS A 32 -8.49 5.11 -12.45
N ASP A 33 -9.41 4.43 -13.17
CA ASP A 33 -9.80 4.77 -14.55
C ASP A 33 -10.27 6.23 -14.68
N LYS A 34 -11.12 6.64 -13.75
CA LYS A 34 -11.60 8.03 -13.60
C LYS A 34 -10.53 8.90 -12.93
N ARG A 35 -9.99 9.90 -13.63
CA ARG A 35 -8.96 10.81 -13.10
C ARG A 35 -9.38 11.53 -11.82
N GLN A 36 -10.65 11.92 -11.70
CA GLN A 36 -11.18 12.61 -10.52
C GLN A 36 -11.22 11.75 -9.25
N ASN A 37 -11.08 10.43 -9.39
CA ASN A 37 -11.01 9.49 -8.26
C ASN A 37 -9.57 9.17 -7.87
N ARG A 38 -8.59 9.66 -8.62
CA ARG A 38 -7.18 9.46 -8.26
C ARG A 38 -6.83 10.42 -7.13
N PRO A 39 -6.08 9.96 -6.12
CA PRO A 39 -5.58 10.85 -5.09
C PRO A 39 -4.64 11.90 -5.69
N SER A 40 -4.58 13.05 -5.04
CA SER A 40 -3.52 14.03 -5.27
C SER A 40 -2.17 13.47 -4.80
N MET A 41 -1.06 13.96 -5.38
CA MET A 41 0.26 13.54 -4.93
C MET A 41 0.57 13.92 -3.47
N LYS A 42 -0.15 14.90 -2.90
CA LYS A 42 -0.08 15.20 -1.48
C LYS A 42 -0.68 14.07 -0.65
N GLU A 43 -1.91 13.64 -0.98
CA GLU A 43 -2.56 12.51 -0.29
C GLU A 43 -1.74 11.21 -0.46
N VAL A 44 -1.14 10.99 -1.63
CA VAL A 44 -0.23 9.86 -1.84
C VAL A 44 1.00 9.93 -0.94
N ALA A 45 1.63 11.11 -0.80
CA ALA A 45 2.78 11.28 0.06
C ALA A 45 2.43 11.06 1.54
N ASP A 46 1.32 11.65 1.99
CA ASP A 46 0.82 11.54 3.36
C ASP A 46 0.51 10.05 3.69
N GLU A 47 -0.10 9.30 2.76
CA GLU A 47 -0.41 7.88 2.93
C GLU A 47 0.86 6.99 2.94
N ILE A 48 1.83 7.27 2.08
CA ILE A 48 3.11 6.54 2.07
C ILE A 48 3.85 6.74 3.40
N GLU A 49 3.89 7.97 3.91
CA GLU A 49 4.51 8.28 5.20
C GLU A 49 3.84 7.51 6.34
N TYR A 50 2.51 7.46 6.36
CA TYR A 50 1.74 6.69 7.33
C TYR A 50 2.01 5.18 7.26
N ILE A 51 2.04 4.60 6.06
CA ILE A 51 2.33 3.17 5.87
C ILE A 51 3.75 2.84 6.38
N ILE A 52 4.73 3.73 6.11
CA ILE A 52 6.11 3.57 6.57
C ILE A 52 6.20 3.69 8.09
N SER A 53 5.47 4.61 8.73
CA SER A 53 5.51 4.76 10.20
C SER A 53 5.04 3.49 10.90
N ILE A 54 3.95 2.88 10.41
CA ILE A 54 3.43 1.60 10.90
C ILE A 54 4.48 0.50 10.73
N ALA A 55 5.10 0.39 9.55
CA ALA A 55 6.10 -0.63 9.27
C ALA A 55 7.36 -0.47 10.14
N ALA A 56 7.74 0.79 10.45
CA ALA A 56 8.86 1.12 11.32
C ALA A 56 8.53 1.02 12.82
N GLY A 57 7.28 0.71 13.20
CA GLY A 57 6.82 0.67 14.58
C GLY A 57 6.86 2.02 15.29
N LYS A 58 6.69 3.12 14.54
CA LYS A 58 6.66 4.50 15.03
C LYS A 58 5.24 5.02 15.21
#